data_AF-A0A7K2QD11-F1
#
_entry.id   AF-A0A7K2QD11-F1
#
_cell.length_a   1.000
_cell.length_b   1.000
_cell.length_c   1.000
_cell.angle_alpha   90.00
_cell.angle_beta   90.00
_cell.angle_gamma   90.00
#
_symmetry.space_group_name_H-M   'P 1'
#
loop_
_entity.id
_entity.type
_entity.pdbx_description
1 polymer ?
#
loop_
_entity_poly.entity_id
_entity_poly.type
_entity_poly.pdbx_seq_one_letter_code
_entity_poly.pdbx_strand_id
1 'polypeptide(L)'
;MIPRSFTVSLSTQREIWVHGNASKHIFEEIQRAGSGYMQKYKTDELVSSMVRALDRAYRDGSRYGEKILSEGWEFIVDKPRKAGDLPVLKHARRTE
;
A
#
# COMPACT_ATOMS: atom_id res chain seq x y z
N MET A 1 -6.79 -12.39 -6.01
CA MET A 1 -5.99 -12.78 -4.83
C MET A 1 -4.74 -11.92 -4.84
N ILE A 2 -4.45 -11.23 -3.74
CA ILE A 2 -3.26 -10.37 -3.61
C ILE A 2 -2.09 -11.19 -3.04
N PRO A 3 -0.86 -11.01 -3.55
CA PRO A 3 0.33 -11.61 -2.93
C PRO A 3 0.53 -11.11 -1.50
N ARG A 4 1.16 -11.93 -0.65
CA ARG A 4 1.52 -11.51 0.71
C ARG A 4 2.46 -10.31 0.68
N SER A 5 3.45 -10.28 -0.20
CA SER A 5 4.33 -9.14 -0.38
C SER A 5 4.55 -8.92 -1.87
N PHE A 6 4.73 -7.67 -2.29
CA PHE A 6 4.92 -7.31 -3.70
C PHE A 6 5.56 -5.93 -3.83
N THR A 7 6.09 -5.64 -5.00
CA THR A 7 6.62 -4.30 -5.34
C THR A 7 5.53 -3.48 -6.01
N VAL A 8 5.45 -2.20 -5.66
CA VAL A 8 4.65 -1.20 -6.40
C VAL A 8 5.56 -0.15 -6.99
N SER A 9 5.27 0.26 -8.21
CA SER A 9 5.95 1.38 -8.89
C SER A 9 5.06 2.62 -8.79
N LEU A 10 5.62 3.71 -8.31
CA LEU A 10 4.98 5.03 -8.27
C LEU A 10 5.23 5.79 -9.57
N SER A 11 4.44 6.84 -9.82
CA SER A 11 4.59 7.72 -11.00
C SER A 11 5.96 8.41 -11.05
N THR A 12 6.58 8.61 -9.89
CA THR A 12 7.93 9.19 -9.76
C THR A 12 9.05 8.21 -10.11
N GLN A 13 8.76 7.09 -10.78
CA GLN A 13 9.69 5.98 -11.06
C GLN A 13 10.32 5.35 -9.81
N ARG A 14 9.75 5.62 -8.63
CA ARG A 14 10.17 5.03 -7.37
C ARG A 14 9.47 3.70 -7.17
N GLU A 15 10.22 2.69 -6.76
CA GLU A 15 9.66 1.42 -6.32
C GLU A 15 9.57 1.34 -4.81
N ILE A 16 8.53 0.69 -4.31
CA ILE A 16 8.29 0.45 -2.89
C ILE A 16 7.96 -1.01 -2.68
N TRP A 17 8.60 -1.61 -1.68
CA TRP A 17 8.30 -2.96 -1.25
C TRP A 17 7.13 -2.96 -0.25
N VAL A 18 6.03 -3.63 -0.60
CA VAL A 18 4.88 -3.83 0.28
C VAL A 18 5.12 -5.05 1.16
N HIS A 19 5.27 -4.80 2.46
CA HIS A 19 5.46 -5.86 3.45
C HIS A 19 4.15 -6.61 3.72
N GLY A 20 4.25 -7.88 4.14
CA GLY A 20 3.10 -8.72 4.50
C GLY A 20 2.16 -8.17 5.55
N ASN A 21 2.67 -7.27 6.41
CA ASN A 21 1.83 -6.58 7.40
C ASN A 21 0.94 -5.51 6.76
N ALA A 22 1.39 -4.85 5.70
CA ALA A 22 0.61 -3.85 4.98
C ALA A 22 -0.49 -4.51 4.13
N SER A 23 -0.17 -5.61 3.44
CA SER A 23 -1.15 -6.35 2.63
C SER A 23 -2.18 -7.10 3.47
N LYS A 24 -1.90 -7.39 4.75
CA LYS A 24 -2.82 -8.10 5.66
C LYS A 24 -4.17 -7.40 5.81
N HIS A 25 -4.17 -6.08 6.05
CA HIS A 25 -5.43 -5.35 6.22
C HIS A 25 -6.24 -5.29 4.92
N ILE A 26 -5.56 -5.14 3.78
CA ILE A 26 -6.18 -5.20 2.45
C ILE A 26 -6.82 -6.57 2.23
N PHE A 27 -6.10 -7.64 2.56
CA PHE A 27 -6.60 -9.01 2.48
C PHE A 27 -7.84 -9.22 3.36
N GLU A 28 -7.82 -8.74 4.60
CA GLU A 28 -8.96 -8.81 5.52
C GLU A 28 -10.20 -8.08 4.98
N GLU A 29 -10.03 -6.98 4.25
CA GLU A 29 -11.14 -6.25 3.61
C GLU A 29 -11.68 -6.98 2.38
N ILE A 30 -10.80 -7.54 1.53
CA ILE A 30 -11.19 -8.38 0.39
C ILE A 30 -12.01 -9.58 0.85
N GLN A 31 -11.61 -10.24 1.94
CA GLN A 31 -12.31 -11.40 2.48
C GLN A 31 -13.72 -11.06 3.00
N ARG A 32 -13.98 -9.80 3.37
CA ARG A 32 -15.32 -9.32 3.77
C ARG A 32 -16.22 -9.00 2.58
N ALA A 33 -15.67 -8.85 1.38
CA ALA A 33 -16.43 -8.45 0.19
C ALA A 33 -17.25 -9.60 -0.45
N GLY A 34 -17.32 -10.78 0.18
CA GLY A 34 -18.02 -11.95 -0.35
C GLY A 34 -17.06 -12.93 -1.03
N SER A 35 -17.48 -13.54 -2.15
CA SER A 35 -16.70 -14.56 -2.86
C SER A 35 -16.62 -14.32 -4.37
N GLY A 36 -15.68 -14.99 -5.05
CA GLY A 36 -15.58 -15.00 -6.50
C GLY A 36 -15.33 -13.62 -7.12
N TYR A 37 -16.26 -13.15 -7.95
CA TYR A 37 -16.14 -11.89 -8.69
C TYR A 37 -15.99 -10.67 -7.78
N MET A 38 -16.75 -10.61 -6.68
CA MET A 38 -16.73 -9.48 -5.76
C MET A 38 -15.36 -9.29 -5.11
N GLN A 39 -14.68 -10.38 -4.74
CA GLN A 39 -13.33 -10.31 -4.20
C GLN A 39 -12.31 -9.81 -5.22
N LYS A 40 -12.46 -10.20 -6.50
CA LYS A 40 -11.58 -9.73 -7.57
C LYS A 40 -11.74 -8.22 -7.77
N TYR A 41 -12.98 -7.77 -7.92
CA TYR A 41 -13.29 -6.34 -8.02
C TYR A 41 -12.76 -5.54 -6.83
N LYS A 42 -13.00 -6.03 -5.60
CA LYS A 42 -12.50 -5.38 -4.39
C LYS A 42 -10.97 -5.36 -4.30
N THR A 43 -10.31 -6.41 -4.79
CA THR A 43 -8.84 -6.45 -4.88
C THR A 43 -8.34 -5.33 -5.79
N ASP A 44 -8.92 -5.20 -6.98
CA ASP A 44 -8.49 -4.21 -7.97
C ASP A 44 -8.76 -2.78 -7.47
N GLU A 45 -9.91 -2.55 -6.83
CA GLU A 45 -10.30 -1.28 -6.22
C GLU A 45 -9.34 -0.87 -5.08
N LEU A 46 -9.06 -1.77 -4.14
CA LEU A 46 -8.20 -1.48 -3.00
C LEU A 46 -6.73 -1.28 -3.40
N VAL A 47 -6.19 -2.14 -4.26
CA VAL A 47 -4.79 -2.01 -4.68
C VAL A 47 -4.61 -0.73 -5.50
N SER A 48 -5.53 -0.43 -6.42
CA SER A 48 -5.44 0.77 -7.24
C SER A 48 -5.58 2.05 -6.41
N SER A 49 -6.53 2.09 -5.47
CA SER A 49 -6.68 3.25 -4.57
C SER A 49 -5.48 3.42 -3.63
N MET A 50 -4.96 2.33 -3.07
CA MET A 50 -3.75 2.34 -2.24
C MET A 50 -2.55 2.92 -3.00
N VAL A 51 -2.30 2.45 -4.23
CA VAL A 51 -1.16 2.91 -5.05
C VAL A 51 -1.31 4.39 -5.37
N ARG A 52 -2.51 4.87 -5.72
CA ARG A 52 -2.77 6.29 -5.98
C ARG A 52 -2.52 7.15 -4.74
N ALA A 53 -3.05 6.73 -3.59
CA ALA A 53 -2.88 7.43 -2.32
C ALA A 53 -1.40 7.51 -1.91
N LEU A 54 -0.65 6.42 -2.09
CA LEU A 54 0.78 6.35 -1.81
C LEU A 54 1.58 7.24 -2.77
N ASP A 55 1.26 7.21 -4.06
CA ASP A 55 1.88 8.05 -5.07
C ASP A 55 1.70 9.54 -4.77
N ARG A 56 0.49 9.93 -4.35
CA ARG A 56 0.21 11.31 -3.91
C ARG A 56 1.00 11.69 -2.67
N ALA A 57 1.02 10.83 -1.65
CA ALA A 57 1.79 11.06 -0.42
C ALA A 57 3.27 11.34 -0.71
N TYR A 58 3.87 10.60 -1.64
CA TYR A 58 5.26 10.81 -2.03
C TYR A 58 5.50 12.11 -2.79
N ARG A 59 4.56 12.52 -3.65
CA ARG A 59 4.62 13.82 -4.34
C ARG A 59 4.52 15.00 -3.35
N ASP A 60 3.76 14.84 -2.28
CA ASP A 60 3.57 15.87 -1.25
C ASP A 60 4.71 15.91 -0.20
N GLY A 61 5.77 15.12 -0.39
CA GLY A 61 6.98 15.16 0.45
C GLY A 61 6.91 14.28 1.70
N SER A 62 6.24 13.13 1.64
CA SER A 62 6.11 12.17 2.75
C SER A 62 7.42 11.87 3.50
N ARG A 63 7.33 11.74 4.83
CA ARG A 63 8.45 11.41 5.72
C ARG A 63 8.45 9.93 6.07
N TYR A 64 9.65 9.34 6.16
CA TYR A 64 9.81 7.96 6.59
C TYR A 64 9.60 7.78 8.10
N GLY A 65 9.03 6.65 8.49
CA GLY A 65 8.80 6.28 9.89
C GLY A 65 7.65 7.03 10.58
N GLU A 66 7.01 7.95 9.88
CA GLU A 66 5.86 8.71 10.38
C GLU A 66 4.56 8.15 9.78
N LYS A 67 3.45 8.42 10.48
CA LYS A 67 2.12 8.16 9.97
C LYS A 67 1.79 9.15 8.86
N ILE A 68 1.42 8.63 7.70
CA ILE A 68 1.02 9.41 6.53
C ILE A 68 -0.46 9.17 6.29
N LEU A 69 -1.24 10.25 6.18
CA LEU A 69 -2.65 10.19 5.80
C LEU A 69 -2.80 10.77 4.39
N SER A 70 -3.32 9.98 3.46
CA SER A 70 -3.49 10.39 2.06
C SER A 70 -4.67 9.65 1.44
N GLU A 71 -5.60 10.39 0.83
CA GLU A 71 -6.74 9.86 0.05
C GLU A 71 -7.49 8.69 0.71
N GLY A 72 -7.79 8.79 2.01
CA GLY A 72 -8.52 7.74 2.75
C GLY A 72 -7.66 6.55 3.18
N TRP A 73 -6.34 6.69 3.14
CA TRP A 73 -5.39 5.69 3.60
C TRP A 73 -4.46 6.23 4.67
N GLU A 74 -4.12 5.35 5.61
CA GLU A 74 -3.04 5.50 6.58
C GLU A 74 -1.87 4.61 6.17
N PHE A 75 -0.68 5.21 6.06
CA PHE A 75 0.56 4.52 5.71
C PHE A 75 1.65 4.75 6.75
N ILE A 76 2.53 3.76 6.88
CA ILE A 76 3.86 3.93 7.49
C ILE A 76 4.87 3.32 6.53
N VAL A 77 5.77 4.15 6.03
CA VAL A 77 6.85 3.72 5.14
C VAL A 77 8.19 3.88 5.84
N ASP A 78 8.95 2.81 5.88
CA ASP A 78 10.31 2.84 6.39
C ASP A 78 11.31 3.15 5.29
N LYS A 79 12.37 3.86 5.66
CA LYS A 79 13.51 4.09 4.79
C LYS A 79 14.22 2.76 4.45
N PRO A 80 14.91 2.68 3.29
CA PRO A 80 15.83 1.58 2.99
C PRO A 80 16.79 1.30 4.14
N ARG A 81 17.07 0.02 4.42
CA ARG A 81 18.02 -0.37 5.48
C ARG A 81 19.46 -0.24 5.02
N LYS A 82 19.71 -0.53 3.74
CA LYS A 82 21.02 -0.39 3.07
C LYS A 82 20.86 0.36 1.76
N ALA A 83 21.95 0.88 1.23
CA ALA A 83 21.98 1.44 -0.11
C ALA A 83 21.57 0.37 -1.13
N GLY A 84 20.66 0.71 -2.03
CA GLY A 84 20.09 -0.22 -3.02
C GLY A 84 18.83 -0.96 -2.57
N ASP A 85 18.47 -0.95 -1.28
CA ASP A 85 17.18 -1.49 -0.83
C ASP A 85 16.03 -0.56 -1.23
N LEU A 86 14.85 -1.15 -1.43
CA LEU A 86 13.62 -0.38 -1.58
C LEU A 86 13.11 0.15 -0.23
N PRO A 87 12.45 1.32 -0.21
CA PRO A 87 11.61 1.69 0.92
C PRO A 87 10.54 0.63 1.19
N VAL A 88 10.15 0.47 2.46
CA VAL A 88 9.25 -0.61 2.87
C VAL A 88 7.94 -0.04 3.40
N LEU A 89 6.84 -0.28 2.69
CA LEU A 89 5.50 -0.04 3.20
C LEU A 89 5.17 -1.10 4.24
N LYS A 90 5.27 -0.74 5.53
CA LYS A 90 5.06 -1.65 6.66
C LYS A 90 3.62 -1.67 7.15
N HIS A 91 2.91 -0.58 6.95
CA HIS A 91 1.51 -0.43 7.31
C HIS A 91 0.74 0.23 6.17
N ALA A 92 -0.42 -0.32 5.84
CA ALA A 92 -1.41 0.26 4.95
C ALA A 92 -2.79 -0.10 5.49
N ARG A 93 -3.62 0.91 5.74
CA ARG A 93 -4.98 0.71 6.22
C ARG A 93 -5.89 1.79 5.66
N ARG A 94 -7.07 1.39 5.19
CA ARG A 94 -8.12 2.30 4.78
C ARG A 94 -8.74 2.97 6.01
N THR A 95 -8.93 4.28 5.97
CA THR A 95 -9.40 5.11 7.10
C THR A 95 -10.87 5.53 6.96
N GLU A 96 -11.64 4.84 6.12
CA GLU A 96 -13.09 5.03 5.96
C GLU A 96 -13.90 4.53 7.17
#